data_AF-A0A957S228-F1
#
_entry.id   AF-A0A957S228-F1
#
_cell.length_a   1.000
_cell.length_b   1.000
_cell.length_c   1.000
_cell.angle_alpha   90.00
_cell.angle_beta   90.00
_cell.angle_gamma   90.00
#
_symmetry.space_group_name_H-M   'P 1'
#
loop_
_entity.id
_entity.type
_entity.pdbx_description
1 polymer ?
#
loop_
_entity_poly.entity_id
_entity_poly.type
_entity_poly.pdbx_seq_one_letter_code
_entity_poly.pdbx_strand_id
1 'polypeptide(L)'
;IRTRFGETFTQDETYYILDAAPDAQVYLGFQEDIDPAAFRAALEESFHNATALDVERYVQVHPARKHDLFLIPNGTIHCSGADTMVLEISATPYIFTFKMYDWMRLDLDGRPRPLNIERAFENLYFERKGDRAREELISKQTVLESGDDWRIVHVPTHPVHFYDVHRLEFADAMEQETGPTCHVMSLVEG
;
A
#
# COMPACT_ATOMS: atom_id res chain seq x y z
N ILE A 1 -9.45 9.78 13.90
CA ILE A 1 -8.09 9.73 14.47
C ILE A 1 -7.97 10.62 15.74
N ARG A 2 -8.17 11.95 15.67
CA ARG A 2 -8.02 12.88 16.81
C ARG A 2 -8.76 12.52 18.10
N THR A 3 -10.04 12.13 18.01
CA THR A 3 -10.87 11.82 19.19
C THR A 3 -10.55 10.49 19.85
N ARG A 4 -9.96 9.54 19.10
CA ARG A 4 -9.64 8.19 19.58
C ARG A 4 -8.16 8.02 19.94
N PHE A 5 -7.30 8.74 19.24
CA PHE A 5 -5.85 8.54 19.27
C PHE A 5 -5.05 9.83 19.51
N GLY A 6 -5.68 11.01 19.56
CA GLY A 6 -4.99 12.28 19.80
C GLY A 6 -4.23 12.84 18.59
N GLU A 7 -4.16 12.10 17.49
CA GLU A 7 -3.38 12.49 16.31
C GLU A 7 -4.08 13.48 15.38
N THR A 8 -3.30 14.29 14.67
CA THR A 8 -3.79 15.31 13.73
C THR A 8 -3.64 14.94 12.26
N PHE A 9 -2.92 13.86 11.96
CA PHE A 9 -2.76 13.32 10.62
C PHE A 9 -2.99 11.81 10.64
N THR A 10 -3.29 11.25 9.48
CA THR A 10 -3.53 9.83 9.28
C THR A 10 -2.24 9.10 8.94
N GLN A 11 -2.27 7.77 9.05
CA GLN A 11 -1.24 6.93 8.46
C GLN A 11 -1.58 6.77 6.97
N ASP A 12 -0.81 7.47 6.15
CA ASP A 12 -0.83 7.41 4.70
C ASP A 12 0.52 6.87 4.26
N GLU A 13 0.53 5.83 3.43
CA GLU A 13 1.73 5.09 3.09
C GLU A 13 1.82 4.77 1.61
N THR A 14 2.98 4.30 1.19
CA THR A 14 3.21 3.77 -0.15
C THR A 14 4.04 2.50 -0.07
N TYR A 15 3.78 1.57 -1.00
CA TYR A 15 4.65 0.43 -1.23
C TYR A 15 5.47 0.69 -2.49
N TYR A 16 6.74 1.02 -2.29
CA TYR A 16 7.72 1.02 -3.35
C TYR A 16 8.31 -0.39 -3.48
N ILE A 17 8.15 -1.03 -4.64
CA ILE A 17 8.59 -2.40 -4.85
C ILE A 17 10.09 -2.41 -5.14
N LEU A 18 10.92 -2.75 -4.16
CA LEU A 18 12.37 -2.88 -4.32
C LEU A 18 12.75 -4.10 -5.15
N ASP A 19 12.01 -5.19 -5.01
CA ASP A 19 12.16 -6.41 -5.81
C ASP A 19 10.85 -7.21 -5.81
N ALA A 20 10.64 -8.00 -6.86
CA ALA A 20 9.43 -8.80 -7.03
C ALA A 20 9.68 -10.02 -7.93
N ALA A 21 9.13 -11.16 -7.53
CA ALA A 21 9.03 -12.32 -8.41
C ALA A 21 8.12 -12.03 -9.62
N PRO A 22 8.22 -12.80 -10.73
CA PRO A 22 7.45 -12.54 -11.95
C PRO A 22 5.92 -12.54 -11.77
N ASP A 23 5.42 -13.29 -10.79
CA ASP A 23 4.01 -13.43 -10.43
C ASP A 23 3.63 -12.70 -9.13
N ALA A 24 4.53 -11.86 -8.61
CA ALA A 24 4.28 -11.08 -7.40
C ALA A 24 3.11 -10.11 -7.59
N GLN A 25 2.36 -9.90 -6.51
CA GLN A 25 1.12 -9.16 -6.53
C GLN A 25 0.98 -8.25 -5.31
N VAL A 26 0.12 -7.24 -5.43
CA VAL A 26 -0.36 -6.41 -4.31
C VAL A 26 -1.89 -6.42 -4.33
N TYR A 27 -2.48 -6.66 -3.17
CA TYR A 27 -3.92 -6.52 -2.96
C TYR A 27 -4.20 -5.06 -2.62
N LEU A 28 -5.04 -4.37 -3.40
CA LEU A 28 -5.28 -2.94 -3.25
C LEU A 28 -6.63 -2.49 -3.80
N GLY A 29 -7.46 -1.93 -2.91
CA GLY A 29 -8.80 -1.43 -3.26
C GLY A 29 -9.83 -2.54 -3.45
N PHE A 30 -11.10 -2.18 -3.40
CA PHE A 30 -12.21 -3.14 -3.46
C PHE A 30 -12.63 -3.49 -4.90
N GLN A 31 -13.24 -4.65 -5.08
CA GLN A 31 -13.96 -4.97 -6.32
C GLN A 31 -15.12 -3.99 -6.56
N GLU A 32 -15.47 -3.75 -7.82
CA GLU A 32 -16.52 -2.78 -8.18
C GLU A 32 -17.89 -3.13 -7.55
N ASP A 33 -18.21 -4.42 -7.48
CA ASP A 33 -19.46 -4.97 -6.93
C ASP A 33 -19.37 -5.27 -5.42
N ILE A 34 -18.41 -4.69 -4.71
CA ILE A 34 -18.25 -4.90 -3.26
C ILE A 34 -19.55 -4.63 -2.49
N ASP A 35 -20.00 -5.65 -1.75
CA ASP A 35 -21.03 -5.54 -0.72
C ASP A 35 -20.35 -5.55 0.66
N PRO A 36 -20.32 -4.40 1.38
CA PRO A 36 -19.72 -4.33 2.70
C PRO A 36 -20.31 -5.31 3.72
N ALA A 37 -21.62 -5.57 3.67
CA ALA A 37 -22.27 -6.47 4.61
C ALA A 37 -21.87 -7.92 4.36
N ALA A 38 -21.86 -8.35 3.09
CA ALA A 38 -21.40 -9.69 2.71
C ALA A 38 -19.92 -9.89 3.02
N PHE A 39 -19.08 -8.87 2.79
CA PHE A 39 -17.66 -8.93 3.11
C PHE A 39 -17.41 -9.06 4.61
N ARG A 40 -18.12 -8.27 5.43
CA ARG A 40 -18.06 -8.36 6.89
C ARG A 40 -18.44 -9.76 7.38
N ALA A 41 -19.56 -10.29 6.89
CA ALA A 41 -20.02 -11.62 7.26
C ALA A 41 -19.00 -12.71 6.89
N ALA A 42 -18.37 -12.62 5.73
CA ALA A 42 -17.33 -13.56 5.30
C ALA A 42 -16.07 -13.51 6.20
N LEU A 43 -15.67 -12.32 6.66
CA LEU A 43 -14.56 -12.15 7.60
C LEU A 43 -14.88 -12.74 8.98
N GLU A 44 -16.09 -12.48 9.49
CA GLU A 44 -16.55 -13.01 10.78
C GLU A 44 -16.68 -14.54 10.74
N GLU A 45 -17.22 -15.09 9.65
CA GLU A 45 -17.29 -16.54 9.39
C GLU A 45 -15.89 -17.16 9.39
N SER A 46 -14.95 -16.57 8.65
CA SER A 46 -13.56 -17.01 8.61
C SER A 46 -12.90 -17.02 9.99
N PHE A 47 -13.13 -15.97 10.78
CA PHE A 47 -12.55 -15.84 12.12
C PHE A 47 -13.13 -16.86 13.11
N HIS A 48 -14.45 -17.07 13.09
CA HIS A 48 -15.11 -17.97 14.05
C HIS A 48 -14.96 -19.45 13.72
N ASN A 49 -14.95 -19.78 12.43
CA ASN A 49 -15.01 -21.17 11.98
C ASN A 49 -13.71 -21.66 11.31
N ALA A 50 -12.66 -20.83 11.30
CA ALA A 50 -11.38 -21.12 10.65
C ALA A 50 -11.56 -21.56 9.18
N THR A 51 -12.43 -20.85 8.46
CA THR A 51 -12.70 -21.08 7.03
C THR A 51 -11.89 -20.10 6.19
N ALA A 52 -11.38 -20.56 5.05
CA ALA A 52 -10.62 -19.71 4.14
C ALA A 52 -11.54 -18.64 3.54
N LEU A 53 -11.03 -17.41 3.44
CA LEU A 53 -11.71 -16.33 2.75
C LEU A 53 -11.22 -16.28 1.30
N ASP A 54 -12.15 -16.27 0.35
CA ASP A 54 -11.85 -15.87 -1.03
C ASP A 54 -11.66 -14.36 -1.08
N VAL A 55 -10.43 -13.90 -0.86
CA VAL A 55 -10.09 -12.48 -0.77
C VAL A 55 -10.37 -11.75 -2.08
N GLU A 56 -10.10 -12.40 -3.22
CA GLU A 56 -10.22 -11.79 -4.55
C GLU A 56 -11.66 -11.49 -4.94
N ARG A 57 -12.64 -12.15 -4.31
CA ARG A 57 -14.06 -11.80 -4.42
C ARG A 57 -14.35 -10.36 -3.94
N TYR A 58 -13.54 -9.83 -3.03
CA TYR A 58 -13.80 -8.54 -2.37
C TYR A 58 -12.72 -7.49 -2.65
N VAL A 59 -11.46 -7.90 -2.82
CA VAL A 59 -10.30 -7.02 -2.96
C VAL A 59 -9.65 -7.25 -4.32
N GLN A 60 -9.26 -6.17 -5.00
CA GLN A 60 -8.56 -6.26 -6.27
C GLN A 60 -7.10 -6.68 -6.06
N VAL A 61 -6.57 -7.40 -7.05
CA VAL A 61 -5.18 -7.85 -7.10
C VAL A 61 -4.51 -7.21 -8.31
N HIS A 62 -3.34 -6.62 -8.08
CA HIS A 62 -2.57 -5.94 -9.11
C HIS A 62 -1.18 -6.59 -9.21
N PRO A 63 -0.65 -6.80 -10.43
CA PRO A 63 0.71 -7.29 -10.60
C PRO A 63 1.69 -6.26 -10.02
N ALA A 64 2.69 -6.74 -9.29
CA ALA A 64 3.74 -5.93 -8.72
C ALA A 64 5.05 -6.19 -9.46
N ARG A 65 5.68 -5.13 -9.95
CA ARG A 65 6.98 -5.20 -10.60
C ARG A 65 7.97 -4.35 -9.84
N LYS A 66 9.25 -4.71 -9.96
CA LYS A 66 10.34 -3.90 -9.44
C LYS A 66 10.17 -2.45 -9.90
N HIS A 67 10.32 -1.54 -8.95
CA HIS A 67 10.17 -0.09 -9.07
C HIS A 67 8.75 0.45 -9.24
N ASP A 68 7.71 -0.38 -9.16
CA ASP A 68 6.32 0.10 -9.04
C ASP A 68 6.10 0.82 -7.70
N LEU A 69 5.14 1.76 -7.69
CA LEU A 69 4.70 2.45 -6.48
C LEU A 69 3.19 2.33 -6.34
N PHE A 70 2.76 1.66 -5.27
CA PHE A 70 1.37 1.58 -4.86
C PHE A 70 1.07 2.61 -3.78
N LEU A 71 -0.06 3.28 -3.88
CA LEU A 71 -0.46 4.40 -3.05
C LEU A 71 -1.55 3.95 -2.08
N ILE A 72 -1.30 4.16 -0.78
CA ILE A 72 -2.16 3.68 0.30
C ILE A 72 -2.54 4.87 1.17
N PRO A 73 -3.43 5.74 0.66
CA PRO A 73 -4.03 6.75 1.51
C PRO A 73 -4.91 6.09 2.59
N ASN A 74 -5.11 6.78 3.70
CA ASN A 74 -5.80 6.27 4.88
C ASN A 74 -7.18 5.68 4.55
N GLY A 75 -7.54 4.52 5.12
CA GLY A 75 -8.82 3.86 4.84
C GLY A 75 -8.85 2.98 3.59
N THR A 76 -7.72 2.80 2.90
CA THR A 76 -7.56 1.85 1.79
C THR A 76 -7.37 0.44 2.32
N ILE A 77 -8.16 -0.52 1.82
CA ILE A 77 -7.88 -1.95 2.02
C ILE A 77 -6.66 -2.35 1.19
N HIS A 78 -5.68 -3.00 1.83
CA HIS A 78 -4.45 -3.40 1.15
C HIS A 78 -3.73 -4.55 1.85
N CYS A 79 -2.87 -5.24 1.11
CA CYS A 79 -1.91 -6.22 1.61
C CYS A 79 -0.79 -6.41 0.58
N SER A 80 0.47 -6.41 1.01
CA SER A 80 1.56 -6.88 0.15
C SER A 80 1.40 -8.38 -0.09
N GLY A 81 1.50 -8.80 -1.35
CA GLY A 81 1.49 -10.21 -1.71
C GLY A 81 2.82 -10.88 -1.37
N ALA A 82 2.82 -12.22 -1.45
CA ALA A 82 4.04 -13.00 -1.34
C ALA A 82 5.07 -12.58 -2.41
N ASP A 83 6.34 -12.87 -2.12
CA ASP A 83 7.45 -12.65 -3.05
C ASP A 83 7.60 -11.19 -3.53
N THR A 84 7.23 -10.24 -2.66
CA THR A 84 7.51 -8.80 -2.79
C THR A 84 8.49 -8.36 -1.72
N MET A 85 9.48 -7.55 -2.11
CA MET A 85 10.32 -6.77 -1.19
C MET A 85 9.88 -5.31 -1.27
N VAL A 86 9.35 -4.79 -0.17
CA VAL A 86 8.72 -3.46 -0.12
C VAL A 86 9.57 -2.50 0.68
N LEU A 87 9.88 -1.33 0.09
CA LEU A 87 10.25 -0.12 0.81
C LEU A 87 8.96 0.64 1.12
N GLU A 88 8.54 0.61 2.37
CA GLU A 88 7.36 1.33 2.84
C GLU A 88 7.75 2.77 3.21
N ILE A 89 7.14 3.75 2.56
CA ILE A 89 7.29 5.17 2.90
C ILE A 89 5.97 5.62 3.50
N SER A 90 5.99 6.02 4.78
CA SER A 90 4.77 6.25 5.55
C SER A 90 4.79 7.55 6.33
N ALA A 91 3.66 8.24 6.36
CA ALA A 91 3.36 9.25 7.37
C ALA A 91 3.34 8.56 8.73
N THR A 92 4.18 8.99 9.67
CA THR A 92 4.31 8.30 10.97
C THR A 92 3.45 8.92 12.08
N PRO A 93 2.12 8.68 12.17
CA PRO A 93 1.49 8.50 13.46
C PRO A 93 1.52 7.01 13.76
N TYR A 94 2.35 6.62 14.73
CA TYR A 94 2.53 5.23 15.16
C TYR A 94 1.20 4.46 15.31
N ILE A 95 1.21 3.18 14.88
CA ILE A 95 0.42 2.02 15.35
C ILE A 95 -1.08 1.85 14.99
N PHE A 96 -1.58 2.27 13.82
CA PHE A 96 -2.99 2.01 13.43
C PHE A 96 -3.16 1.07 12.24
N THR A 97 -2.82 -0.20 12.42
CA THR A 97 -3.18 -1.27 11.48
C THR A 97 -4.36 -2.09 12.01
N PHE A 98 -5.53 -1.99 11.37
CA PHE A 98 -6.68 -2.83 11.71
C PHE A 98 -6.73 -4.05 10.80
N LYS A 99 -6.06 -5.13 11.22
CA LYS A 99 -6.05 -6.39 10.47
C LYS A 99 -7.45 -7.01 10.44
N MET A 100 -7.91 -7.39 9.26
CA MET A 100 -9.24 -8.00 9.07
C MET A 100 -9.17 -9.48 8.74
N TYR A 101 -8.12 -9.91 8.06
CA TYR A 101 -7.86 -11.30 7.72
C TYR A 101 -6.35 -11.52 7.70
N ASP A 102 -5.91 -12.70 8.13
CA ASP A 102 -4.48 -12.98 8.25
C ASP A 102 -4.12 -14.43 7.83
N TRP A 103 -4.84 -14.91 6.81
CA TRP A 103 -4.65 -16.22 6.16
C TRP A 103 -4.79 -17.40 7.12
N MET A 104 -5.66 -17.26 8.13
CA MET A 104 -5.88 -18.23 9.21
C MET A 104 -4.58 -18.67 9.93
N ARG A 105 -3.51 -17.88 9.80
CA ARG A 105 -2.22 -18.22 10.41
C ARG A 105 -2.30 -18.04 11.93
N LEU A 106 -1.73 -19.01 12.62
CA LEU A 106 -1.61 -19.00 14.07
C LEU A 106 -0.38 -18.18 14.51
N ASP A 107 -0.44 -17.68 15.72
CA ASP A 107 0.72 -17.12 16.41
C ASP A 107 1.66 -18.23 16.91
N LEU A 108 2.73 -17.83 17.60
CA LEU A 108 3.74 -18.75 18.14
C LEU A 108 3.19 -19.70 19.23
N ASP A 109 2.05 -19.36 19.83
CA ASP A 109 1.35 -20.17 20.84
C ASP A 109 0.28 -21.09 20.22
N GLY A 110 0.12 -21.07 18.89
CA GLY A 110 -0.90 -21.83 18.19
C GLY A 110 -2.31 -21.23 18.28
N ARG A 111 -2.44 -19.95 18.63
CA ARG A 111 -3.74 -19.24 18.67
C ARG A 111 -3.94 -18.41 17.40
N PRO A 112 -5.19 -18.18 16.96
CA PRO A 112 -5.46 -17.23 15.88
C PRO A 112 -4.90 -15.85 16.23
N ARG A 113 -4.22 -15.20 15.28
CA ARG A 113 -3.70 -13.84 15.48
C ARG A 113 -4.86 -12.84 15.63
N PRO A 114 -4.68 -11.78 16.44
CA PRO A 114 -5.74 -10.83 16.72
C PRO A 114 -6.18 -10.07 15.46
N LEU A 115 -7.48 -9.99 15.25
CA LEU A 115 -8.13 -9.23 14.18
C LEU A 115 -8.98 -8.09 14.79
N ASN A 116 -9.16 -7.02 14.04
CA ASN A 116 -9.92 -5.82 14.44
C ASN A 116 -10.98 -5.44 13.39
N ILE A 117 -11.81 -6.42 13.01
CA ILE A 117 -12.81 -6.28 11.95
C ILE A 117 -13.73 -5.08 12.18
N GLU A 118 -14.37 -4.97 13.36
CA GLU A 118 -15.28 -3.85 13.65
C GLU A 118 -14.61 -2.48 13.46
N ARG A 119 -13.42 -2.30 14.04
CA ARG A 119 -12.69 -1.04 13.95
C ARG A 119 -12.25 -0.75 12.51
N ALA A 120 -11.88 -1.76 11.74
CA ALA A 120 -11.57 -1.58 10.33
C ALA A 120 -12.78 -1.04 9.57
N PHE A 121 -13.96 -1.62 9.75
CA PHE A 121 -15.19 -1.18 9.08
C PHE A 121 -15.62 0.24 9.40
N GLU A 122 -15.28 0.77 10.57
CA GLU A 122 -15.48 2.19 10.89
C GLU A 122 -14.56 3.15 10.12
N ASN A 123 -13.51 2.64 9.45
CA ASN A 123 -12.45 3.44 8.81
C ASN A 123 -12.26 3.15 7.31
N LEU A 124 -12.88 2.10 6.76
CA LEU A 124 -12.74 1.74 5.34
C LEU A 124 -13.48 2.71 4.42
N TYR A 125 -12.82 3.07 3.33
CA TYR A 125 -13.38 3.89 2.26
C TYR A 125 -13.75 2.98 1.07
N PHE A 126 -15.00 2.49 1.08
CA PHE A 126 -15.51 1.53 0.08
C PHE A 126 -15.63 2.12 -1.33
N GLU A 127 -15.59 3.44 -1.48
CA GLU A 127 -15.53 4.12 -2.78
C GLU A 127 -14.20 3.92 -3.51
N ARG A 128 -13.16 3.45 -2.83
CA ARG A 128 -11.87 3.07 -3.45
C ARG A 128 -11.96 1.69 -4.07
N LYS A 129 -12.77 1.62 -5.12
CA LYS A 129 -13.15 0.39 -5.81
C LYS A 129 -13.08 0.51 -7.33
N GLY A 130 -13.18 -0.63 -8.01
CA GLY A 130 -13.17 -0.72 -9.48
C GLY A 130 -12.06 0.08 -10.16
N ASP A 131 -12.42 0.81 -11.21
CA ASP A 131 -11.49 1.64 -11.98
C ASP A 131 -10.86 2.75 -11.15
N ARG A 132 -11.62 3.33 -10.20
CA ARG A 132 -11.12 4.39 -9.34
C ARG A 132 -9.92 3.94 -8.52
N ALA A 133 -9.94 2.72 -7.99
CA ALA A 133 -8.79 2.16 -7.28
C ALA A 133 -7.57 2.05 -8.21
N ARG A 134 -7.75 1.56 -9.44
CA ARG A 134 -6.65 1.43 -10.42
C ARG A 134 -6.08 2.79 -10.84
N GLU A 135 -6.93 3.79 -10.97
CA GLU A 135 -6.54 5.11 -11.46
C GLU A 135 -5.90 5.99 -10.39
N GLU A 136 -6.35 5.87 -9.14
CA GLU A 136 -5.93 6.73 -8.03
C GLU A 136 -4.88 6.08 -7.12
N LEU A 137 -4.81 4.74 -7.04
CA LEU A 137 -3.97 4.04 -6.07
C LEU A 137 -2.69 3.42 -6.66
N ILE A 138 -2.48 3.53 -7.98
CA ILE A 138 -1.28 3.03 -8.65
C ILE A 138 -0.58 4.21 -9.32
N SER A 139 0.68 4.44 -8.95
CA SER A 139 1.45 5.57 -9.47
C SER A 139 1.74 5.41 -10.96
N LYS A 140 1.57 6.49 -11.73
CA LYS A 140 1.85 6.55 -13.16
C LYS A 140 3.15 7.30 -13.37
N GLN A 141 4.23 6.55 -13.56
CA GLN A 141 5.58 7.09 -13.65
C GLN A 141 5.81 7.85 -14.95
N THR A 142 6.58 8.93 -14.89
CA THR A 142 7.00 9.72 -16.05
C THR A 142 8.47 10.08 -15.95
N VAL A 143 9.17 10.17 -17.08
CA VAL A 143 10.53 10.71 -17.10
C VAL A 143 10.42 12.24 -17.12
N LEU A 144 10.98 12.91 -16.12
CA LEU A 144 11.02 14.37 -16.07
C LEU A 144 12.17 14.90 -16.93
N GLU A 145 13.35 14.33 -16.73
CA GLU A 145 14.59 14.74 -17.35
C GLU A 145 15.48 13.53 -17.60
N SER A 146 16.30 13.59 -18.65
CA SER A 146 17.26 12.53 -18.98
C SER A 146 18.46 13.10 -19.74
N GLY A 147 19.62 12.53 -19.47
CA GLY A 147 20.86 12.72 -20.23
C GLY A 147 21.31 11.43 -20.91
N ASP A 148 22.59 11.36 -21.26
CA ASP A 148 23.17 10.20 -21.96
C ASP A 148 23.22 8.94 -21.06
N ASP A 149 23.48 9.11 -19.78
CA ASP A 149 23.71 8.03 -18.81
C ASP A 149 22.89 8.18 -17.50
N TRP A 150 21.95 9.12 -17.46
CA TRP A 150 21.09 9.35 -16.31
C TRP A 150 19.66 9.74 -16.69
N ARG A 151 18.70 9.50 -15.78
CA ARG A 151 17.34 10.03 -15.84
C ARG A 151 16.73 10.25 -14.46
N ILE A 152 15.85 11.24 -14.38
CA ILE A 152 14.98 11.49 -13.22
C ILE A 152 13.58 11.01 -13.59
N VAL A 153 13.10 10.00 -12.87
CA VAL A 153 11.75 9.48 -13.00
C VAL A 153 10.88 10.05 -11.89
N HIS A 154 9.79 10.74 -12.26
CA HIS A 154 8.74 11.08 -11.31
C HIS A 154 7.87 9.87 -11.04
N VAL A 155 7.71 9.55 -9.77
CA VAL A 155 6.89 8.45 -9.27
C VAL A 155 5.82 9.09 -8.38
N PRO A 156 4.81 9.75 -8.97
CA PRO A 156 3.92 10.64 -8.23
C PRO A 156 3.15 9.90 -7.12
N THR A 157 2.95 10.60 -6.01
CA THR A 157 2.19 10.11 -4.85
C THR A 157 0.72 10.55 -4.91
N HIS A 158 -0.10 10.03 -3.99
CA HIS A 158 -1.50 10.41 -3.89
C HIS A 158 -1.63 11.86 -3.39
N PRO A 159 -2.63 12.66 -3.82
CA PRO A 159 -2.79 14.07 -3.39
C PRO A 159 -2.92 14.32 -1.88
N VAL A 160 -3.09 13.28 -1.07
CA VAL A 160 -3.16 13.37 0.40
C VAL A 160 -1.81 13.12 1.07
N HIS A 161 -0.84 12.56 0.34
CA HIS A 161 0.52 12.37 0.83
C HIS A 161 1.23 13.73 0.85
N PHE A 162 2.03 13.98 1.89
CA PHE A 162 2.76 15.24 2.05
C PHE A 162 4.18 15.20 1.45
N TYR A 163 4.54 14.09 0.81
CA TYR A 163 5.83 13.86 0.18
C TYR A 163 5.63 13.44 -1.27
N ASP A 164 6.68 13.63 -2.06
CA ASP A 164 6.74 13.19 -3.46
C ASP A 164 7.92 12.22 -3.62
N VAL A 165 7.89 11.41 -4.68
CA VAL A 165 8.93 10.40 -4.92
C VAL A 165 9.54 10.62 -6.30
N HIS A 166 10.86 10.75 -6.31
CA HIS A 166 11.68 10.74 -7.52
C HIS A 166 12.64 9.56 -7.46
N ARG A 167 12.80 8.85 -8.58
CA ARG A 167 13.85 7.85 -8.76
C ARG A 167 14.93 8.44 -9.65
N LEU A 168 16.14 8.53 -9.10
CA LEU A 168 17.34 8.94 -9.82
C LEU A 168 18.03 7.70 -10.32
N GLU A 169 18.22 7.58 -11.63
CA GLU A 169 18.93 6.48 -12.26
C GLU A 169 20.15 7.06 -12.99
N PHE A 170 21.35 6.58 -12.69
CA PHE A 170 22.59 7.07 -13.30
C PHE A 170 23.69 5.99 -13.27
N ALA A 171 24.68 6.09 -14.14
CA ALA A 171 25.76 5.10 -14.27
C ALA A 171 27.01 5.40 -13.42
N ASP A 172 27.44 6.67 -13.36
CA ASP A 172 28.66 7.09 -12.66
C ASP A 172 28.39 8.21 -11.65
N ALA A 173 28.02 9.39 -12.13
CA ALA A 173 27.74 10.55 -11.28
C ALA A 173 26.60 11.40 -11.82
N MET A 174 25.89 12.07 -10.91
CA MET A 174 24.83 13.01 -11.21
C MET A 174 24.88 14.17 -10.21
N GLU A 175 24.62 15.39 -10.67
CA GLU A 175 24.41 16.55 -9.81
C GLU A 175 22.94 16.97 -9.88
N GLN A 176 22.33 17.26 -8.73
CA GLN A 176 20.95 17.71 -8.64
C GLN A 176 20.80 18.87 -7.64
N GLU A 177 20.15 19.94 -8.08
CA GLU A 177 19.75 21.05 -7.21
C GLU A 177 18.59 20.59 -6.32
N THR A 178 18.80 20.58 -4.99
CA THR A 178 17.81 20.05 -4.04
C THR A 178 16.77 21.09 -3.60
N GLY A 179 17.03 22.36 -3.84
CA GLY A 179 16.19 23.46 -3.35
C GLY A 179 16.03 23.45 -1.81
N PRO A 180 15.02 24.17 -1.27
CA PRO A 180 14.82 24.31 0.18
C PRO A 180 13.97 23.18 0.78
N THR A 181 14.03 21.96 0.26
CA THR A 181 13.25 20.81 0.75
C THR A 181 14.13 19.78 1.46
N CYS A 182 13.51 18.96 2.32
CA CYS A 182 14.19 17.83 2.93
C CYS A 182 14.18 16.65 1.96
N HIS A 183 15.31 15.95 1.83
CA HIS A 183 15.46 14.78 0.97
C HIS A 183 15.81 13.57 1.82
N VAL A 184 15.12 12.46 1.56
CA VAL A 184 15.45 11.14 2.12
C VAL A 184 15.81 10.26 0.94
N MET A 185 17.07 9.80 0.90
CA MET A 185 17.60 9.01 -0.22
C MET A 185 17.80 7.57 0.21
N SER A 186 17.38 6.64 -0.63
CA SER A 186 17.63 5.20 -0.48
C SER A 186 18.23 4.66 -1.77
N LEU A 187 19.35 3.95 -1.67
CA LEU A 187 19.91 3.22 -2.81
C LEU A 187 19.06 1.96 -3.03
N VAL A 188 18.33 1.92 -4.14
CA VAL A 188 17.35 0.87 -4.45
C VAL A 188 17.85 -0.14 -5.50
N GLU A 189 18.89 0.20 -6.25
CA GLU A 189 19.54 -0.64 -7.25
C GLU A 189 20.98 -0.16 -7.49
N GLY A 190 21.90 -1.09 -7.75
CA GLY A 190 23.32 -0.83 -7.97
C GLY A 190 24.20 -1.99 -7.55
#